data_AF-A0A356KXW8-F1
#
_entry.id   AF-A0A356KXW8-F1
#
_cell.length_a   1.000
_cell.length_b   1.000
_cell.length_c   1.000
_cell.angle_alpha   90.00
_cell.angle_beta   90.00
_cell.angle_gamma   90.00
#
_symmetry.space_group_name_H-M   'P 1'
#
loop_
_entity.id
_entity.type
_entity.pdbx_description
1 polymer ?
#
loop_
_entity_poly.entity_id
_entity_poly.type
_entity_poly.pdbx_seq_one_letter_code
_entity_poly.pdbx_strand_id
1 'polypeptide(L)'
;MLYACLSGEPPFQGPLYQVLEAIVETPPAPPSAPPALSRFVLQCLAKDPGERPRDAETVLAELSRLGAGPRAEGKPWPLALGLALTALV
;
A
#
# COMPACT_ATOMS: atom_id res chain seq x y z
N MET A 1 -3.80 -3.10 3.63
CA MET A 1 -3.13 -3.90 2.58
C MET A 1 -1.88 -3.20 2.05
N LEU A 2 -1.98 -1.97 1.49
CA LEU A 2 -0.83 -1.25 0.91
C LEU A 2 0.41 -1.17 1.83
N TYR A 3 0.22 -0.88 3.12
CA TYR A 3 1.31 -0.92 4.11
C TYR A 3 2.06 -2.26 4.10
N ALA A 4 1.33 -3.38 4.18
CA ALA A 4 1.92 -4.71 4.21
C ALA A 4 2.60 -5.08 2.90
N CYS A 5 2.13 -4.56 1.75
CA CYS A 5 2.83 -4.74 0.48
C CYS A 5 4.20 -4.07 0.46
N LEU A 6 4.37 -2.96 1.21
CA LEU A 6 5.63 -2.20 1.27
C LEU A 6 6.56 -2.72 2.37
N SER A 7 6.00 -3.11 3.52
CA SER A 7 6.79 -3.53 4.68
C SER A 7 6.92 -5.06 4.81
N GLY A 8 6.13 -5.85 4.08
CA GLY A 8 6.04 -7.31 4.22
C GLY A 8 5.12 -7.78 5.36
N GLU A 9 4.72 -6.88 6.25
CA GLU A 9 3.97 -7.16 7.47
C GLU A 9 2.91 -6.08 7.75
N PRO A 10 1.81 -6.38 8.47
CA PRO A 10 0.81 -5.38 8.81
C PRO A 10 1.36 -4.30 9.75
N PRO A 11 0.71 -3.11 9.81
CA PRO A 11 1.19 -1.99 10.62
C PRO A 11 1.14 -2.24 12.14
N PHE A 12 0.31 -3.19 12.59
CA PHE A 12 0.21 -3.59 13.98
C PHE A 12 0.26 -5.10 14.08
N GLN A 13 1.00 -5.60 15.06
CA GLN A 13 1.23 -7.03 15.31
C GLN A 13 1.14 -7.31 16.81
N GLY A 14 0.77 -8.54 17.17
CA GLY A 14 0.64 -8.98 18.55
C GLY A 14 -0.67 -9.72 18.82
N PRO A 15 -0.97 -10.01 20.10
CA PRO A 15 -2.27 -10.55 20.51
C PRO A 15 -3.43 -9.66 20.07
N LEU A 16 -4.59 -10.28 19.80
CA LEU A 16 -5.76 -9.58 19.25
C LEU A 16 -6.14 -8.31 20.03
N TYR A 17 -6.14 -8.37 21.37
CA TYR A 17 -6.53 -7.22 22.19
C TYR A 17 -5.59 -6.01 22.00
N GLN A 18 -4.28 -6.24 21.86
CA GLN A 18 -3.29 -5.19 21.64
C GLN A 18 -3.44 -4.58 20.25
N VAL A 19 -3.74 -5.40 19.24
CA VAL A 19 -3.97 -4.92 17.87
C VAL A 19 -5.22 -4.05 17.81
N LEU A 20 -6.31 -4.46 18.47
CA LEU A 20 -7.54 -3.67 18.53
C LEU A 20 -7.33 -2.31 19.20
N GLU A 21 -6.60 -2.28 20.32
CA GLU A 21 -6.22 -1.03 20.99
C GLU A 21 -5.35 -0.14 20.08
N ALA A 22 -4.32 -0.72 19.44
CA ALA A 22 -3.42 0.02 18.56
C ALA A 22 -4.12 0.58 17.31
N ILE A 23 -5.15 -0.12 16.80
CA ILE A 23 -5.97 0.38 15.69
C ILE A 23 -6.68 1.69 16.07
N VAL A 24 -7.09 1.84 17.33
CA VAL A 24 -7.77 3.05 17.81
C VAL A 24 -6.76 4.15 18.17
N GLU A 25 -5.78 3.82 19.01
CA GLU A 25 -4.97 4.83 19.71
C GLU A 25 -3.59 5.07 19.07
N THR A 26 -2.99 4.03 18.50
CA THR A 26 -1.55 4.06 18.18
C THR A 26 -1.30 4.47 16.73
N PRO A 27 -0.56 5.57 16.46
CA PRO A 27 -0.13 5.89 15.11
C PRO A 27 0.76 4.77 14.54
N PRO A 28 0.53 4.30 13.30
CA PRO A 28 1.36 3.27 12.70
C PRO A 28 2.79 3.77 12.46
N ALA A 29 3.77 2.87 12.57
CA ALA A 29 5.15 3.17 12.19
C ALA A 29 5.24 3.48 10.69
N PRO A 30 6.21 4.28 10.22
CA PRO A 30 6.39 4.51 8.78
C PRO A 30 6.75 3.22 8.03
N PRO A 31 6.10 2.89 6.88
CA PRO A 31 6.49 1.73 6.09
C PRO A 31 7.85 1.92 5.41
N SER A 32 8.49 0.80 5.07
CA SER A 32 9.76 0.76 4.31
C SER A 32 9.54 1.13 2.84
N ALA A 33 9.48 2.43 2.56
CA ALA A 33 9.18 2.98 1.23
C ALA A 33 9.82 4.37 1.06
N PRO A 34 9.91 4.91 -0.18
CA PRO A 34 10.34 6.28 -0.41
C PRO A 34 9.53 7.28 0.46
N PRO A 35 10.16 8.36 0.99
CA PRO A 35 9.53 9.21 2.01
C PRO A 35 8.15 9.77 1.64
N ALA A 36 7.94 10.14 0.37
CA ALA A 36 6.67 10.65 -0.10
C ALA A 36 5.56 9.59 -0.09
N LEU A 37 5.87 8.36 -0.53
CA LEU A 37 4.94 7.23 -0.48
C LEU A 37 4.67 6.79 0.96
N SER A 38 5.71 6.73 1.79
CA SER A 38 5.58 6.39 3.21
C SER A 38 4.62 7.34 3.92
N ARG A 39 4.79 8.65 3.73
CA ARG A 39 3.89 9.68 4.28
C ARG A 39 2.46 9.53 3.77
N PHE A 40 2.28 9.27 2.48
CA PHE A 40 0.95 9.12 1.91
C PHE A 40 0.22 7.88 2.45
N VAL A 41 0.93 6.76 2.61
CA VAL A 41 0.37 5.55 3.23
C VAL A 41 -0.04 5.81 4.68
N LEU A 42 0.75 6.57 5.44
CA LEU A 42 0.38 6.97 6.80
C LEU A 42 -0.87 7.86 6.83
N GLN A 43 -1.02 8.78 5.86
CA GLN A 43 -2.24 9.59 5.72
C GLN A 43 -3.49 8.73 5.48
N CYS A 44 -3.38 7.69 4.65
CA CYS A 44 -4.48 6.72 4.44
C CYS A 44 -4.82 5.93 5.71
N LEU A 45 -3.88 5.82 6.66
CA LEU A 45 -4.04 5.12 7.95
C LEU A 45 -4.26 6.08 9.13
N ALA A 46 -4.50 7.38 8.87
CA ALA A 46 -4.72 8.37 9.91
C ALA A 46 -5.90 7.97 10.80
N LYS A 47 -5.81 8.27 12.10
CA LYS A 47 -6.85 7.91 13.07
C LYS A 47 -8.09 8.76 12.87
N ASP A 48 -7.90 10.05 12.68
CA ASP A 48 -8.96 10.97 12.28
C ASP A 48 -9.37 10.69 10.82
N PRO A 49 -10.64 10.32 10.55
CA PRO A 49 -11.15 10.18 9.19
C PRO A 49 -11.02 11.45 8.35
N GLY A 50 -11.02 12.65 8.96
CA GLY A 50 -10.88 13.93 8.26
C GLY A 50 -9.49 14.18 7.68
N GLU A 51 -8.47 13.49 8.18
CA GLU A 51 -7.09 13.56 7.64
C GLU A 51 -6.86 12.62 6.45
N ARG A 52 -7.75 11.64 6.27
CA ARG A 52 -7.65 10.64 5.21
C ARG A 52 -8.04 11.24 3.86
N PRO A 53 -7.51 10.70 2.75
CA PRO A 53 -8.05 11.02 1.44
C PRO A 53 -9.56 10.75 1.40
N ARG A 54 -10.30 11.70 0.83
CA ARG A 54 -11.77 11.71 0.83
C ARG A 54 -12.37 10.44 0.26
N ASP A 55 -11.75 9.90 -0.79
CA ASP A 55 -12.24 8.78 -1.56
C ASP A 55 -11.09 8.03 -2.27
N ALA A 56 -11.43 6.88 -2.86
CA ALA A 56 -10.49 6.04 -3.56
C ALA A 56 -9.95 6.69 -4.85
N GLU A 57 -10.70 7.59 -5.48
CA GLU A 57 -10.26 8.31 -6.69
C GLU A 57 -9.11 9.26 -6.37
N THR A 58 -9.22 9.97 -5.25
CA THR A 58 -8.14 10.81 -4.69
C THR A 58 -6.90 9.97 -4.40
N VAL A 59 -7.07 8.76 -3.84
CA VAL A 59 -5.96 7.84 -3.60
C VAL A 59 -5.26 7.42 -4.89
N LEU A 60 -6.04 7.06 -5.91
CA LEU A 60 -5.51 6.62 -7.20
C LEU A 60 -4.73 7.75 -7.90
N ALA A 61 -5.26 8.97 -7.90
CA ALA A 61 -4.61 10.12 -8.51
C ALA A 61 -3.25 10.41 -7.86
N GLU A 62 -3.21 10.37 -6.53
CA GLU A 62 -1.98 10.63 -5.77
C GLU A 62 -0.93 9.53 -5.94
N LEU A 63 -1.35 8.26 -5.91
CA LEU A 63 -0.44 7.14 -6.22
C LEU A 63 0.12 7.22 -7.64
N SER A 64 -0.70 7.62 -8.61
CA SER A 64 -0.26 7.80 -10.00
C SER A 64 0.79 8.91 -10.10
N ARG A 65 0.59 10.01 -9.38
CA ARG A 65 1.55 11.12 -9.29
C ARG A 65 2.87 10.68 -8.65
N LEU A 66 2.82 9.91 -7.56
CA LEU A 66 4.00 9.39 -6.87
C LEU A 66 4.74 8.32 -7.70
N GLY A 67 4.02 7.58 -8.55
CA GLY A 67 4.56 6.54 -9.42
C GLY A 67 5.06 7.04 -10.78
N ALA A 68 4.87 8.31 -11.13
CA ALA A 68 5.21 8.89 -12.44
C ALA A 68 6.72 9.07 -12.71
N GLY A 69 7.59 8.38 -11.96
CA GLY A 69 9.01 8.26 -12.30
C GLY A 69 9.21 7.45 -13.58
N PRO A 70 10.46 7.36 -14.12
CA PRO A 70 10.75 6.47 -15.23
C PRO A 70 10.31 5.07 -14.82
N ARG A 71 9.27 4.55 -15.47
CA ARG A 71 8.78 3.20 -15.23
C ARG A 71 9.93 2.29 -15.61
N ALA A 72 10.66 1.77 -14.61
CA ALA A 72 11.62 0.70 -14.83
C ALA A 72 10.85 -0.35 -15.64
N GLU A 73 11.30 -0.60 -16.87
CA GLU A 73 10.63 -1.50 -17.81
C GLU A 73 10.21 -2.74 -17.03
N GLY A 74 8.88 -2.90 -16.89
CA GLY A 74 8.34 -3.92 -16.01
C GLY A 74 8.82 -5.25 -16.53
N LYS A 75 9.78 -5.87 -15.85
CA LYS A 75 10.20 -7.22 -16.18
C LYS A 75 8.93 -8.07 -16.13
N PRO A 76 8.51 -8.68 -17.24
CA PRO A 76 7.24 -9.38 -17.28
C PRO A 76 7.29 -10.44 -16.19
N TRP A 77 6.34 -10.35 -15.26
CA TRP A 77 6.18 -11.36 -14.23
C TRP A 77 5.98 -12.71 -14.95
N PRO A 78 6.70 -13.78 -14.56
CA PRO A 78 6.76 -15.03 -15.34
C PRO A 78 5.40 -15.71 -15.52
N LEU A 79 4.40 -15.43 -14.67
CA LEU A 79 3.04 -15.97 -14.85
C LEU A 79 2.20 -15.24 -15.91
N ALA A 80 2.61 -14.08 -16.40
CA ALA A 80 1.95 -13.44 -17.54
C ALA A 80 2.21 -14.17 -18.87
N LEU A 81 3.29 -14.97 -18.97
CA LEU A 81 3.51 -15.88 -20.11
C LEU A 81 2.70 -17.18 -20.02
N GLY A 82 2.36 -17.64 -18.81
CA GLY A 82 1.64 -18.91 -18.61
C GLY A 82 0.21 -18.90 -19.14
N LEU A 83 -0.46 -17.73 -19.15
CA LEU A 83 -1.80 -17.58 -19.72
C LEU A 83 -1.82 -17.36 -21.24
N ALA A 84 -0.67 -17.05 -21.87
CA ALA A 84 -0.58 -16.91 -23.32
C ALA A 84 -0.42 -18.27 -24.05
N LEU A 85 -0.02 -19.33 -23.34
CA LEU A 85 0.27 -20.65 -23.92
C LEU A 85 -0.93 -21.62 -23.94
N THR A 86 -2.02 -21.35 -23.21
CA THR A 86 -3.22 -22.22 -23.23
C THR A 86 -4.25 -21.86 -24.30
N ALA A 87 -4.02 -20.81 -25.10
CA ALA A 87 -4.87 -20.43 -26.23
C ALA A 87 -4.44 -21.04 -27.57
N LEU A 88 -3.45 -21.95 -27.57
CA LEU A 88 -2.95 -22.63 -28.76
C LEU A 88 -2.85 -24.15 -28.54
N VAL A 89 -3.95 -24.80 -28.16
CA VAL A 89 -4.22 -26.25 -28.36
C VAL A 89 -5.70 -26.42 -28.64
#